data_AF-A0A1V5X068-F1
#
_entry.id   AF-A0A1V5X068-F1
#
_cell.length_a   1.000
_cell.length_b   1.000
_cell.length_c   1.000
_cell.angle_alpha   90.00
_cell.angle_beta   90.00
_cell.angle_gamma   90.00
#
_symmetry.space_group_name_H-M   'P 1'
#
loop_
_entity.id
_entity.type
_entity.pdbx_description
1 polymer ?
#
loop_
_entity_poly.entity_id
_entity_poly.type
_entity_poly.pdbx_seq_one_letter_code
_entity_poly.pdbx_strand_id
1 'polypeptide(L)'
;MKLEVGQTVFLKSTKPWLKDDTDEITKIGRKYLETKNHGKYRINDLNDRNGSGESFDIYDSEKSYHDNMKRYEMFDTMYHVFGRSYPKHLSLDQLRRIDAIINENNESKE
;
A
#
# COMPACT_ATOMS: atom_id res chain seq x y z
N MET A 1 8.41 6.19 -5.37
CA MET A 1 8.31 5.20 -6.46
C MET A 1 8.00 5.97 -7.73
N LYS A 2 8.69 5.69 -8.85
CA LYS A 2 8.42 6.31 -10.15
C LYS A 2 7.84 5.23 -11.06
N LEU A 3 6.59 5.41 -11.49
CA LEU A 3 5.94 4.50 -12.44
C LEU A 3 6.44 4.80 -13.85
N GLU A 4 6.51 3.78 -14.70
CA GLU A 4 6.96 3.89 -16.09
C GLU A 4 5.97 3.25 -17.08
N VAL A 5 5.94 3.76 -18.31
CA VAL A 5 5.13 3.16 -19.39
C VAL A 5 5.75 1.82 -19.79
N GLY A 6 4.93 0.80 -19.99
CA GLY A 6 5.33 -0.59 -20.21
C GLY A 6 5.55 -1.39 -18.92
N GLN A 7 5.46 -0.75 -17.74
CA GLN A 7 5.52 -1.45 -16.47
C GLN A 7 4.21 -2.20 -16.19
N THR A 8 4.31 -3.46 -15.79
CA THR A 8 3.18 -4.20 -15.19
C THR A 8 2.98 -3.76 -13.74
N VAL A 9 1.76 -3.40 -13.39
CA VAL A 9 1.33 -3.03 -12.04
C VAL A 9 0.34 -4.04 -11.49
N PHE A 10 0.26 -4.11 -10.17
CA PHE A 10 -0.76 -4.84 -9.44
C PHE A 10 -1.95 -3.94 -9.12
N LEU A 11 -3.15 -4.41 -9.45
CA LEU A 11 -4.43 -3.74 -9.25
C LEU A 11 -5.17 -4.44 -8.11
N LYS A 12 -5.20 -3.82 -6.94
CA LYS A 12 -5.94 -4.32 -5.78
C LYS A 12 -7.37 -3.85 -5.85
N SER A 13 -8.33 -4.77 -5.87
CA SER A 13 -9.74 -4.37 -5.92
C SER A 13 -10.16 -3.65 -4.63
N THR A 14 -10.86 -2.52 -4.79
CA THR A 14 -11.52 -1.78 -3.70
C THR A 14 -12.94 -2.27 -3.43
N LYS A 15 -13.45 -3.20 -4.24
CA LYS A 15 -14.80 -3.78 -4.10
C LYS A 15 -14.75 -5.29 -3.85
N PRO A 16 -15.50 -5.83 -2.88
CA PRO A 16 -15.45 -7.26 -2.54
C PRO A 16 -15.79 -8.22 -3.69
N TRP A 17 -16.57 -7.77 -4.67
CA TRP A 17 -17.02 -8.59 -5.81
C TRP A 17 -16.07 -8.53 -7.02
N LEU A 18 -15.04 -7.68 -6.98
CA LEU A 18 -14.03 -7.58 -8.02
C LEU A 18 -12.76 -8.28 -7.54
N LYS A 19 -12.18 -9.11 -8.42
CA LYS A 19 -10.92 -9.81 -8.16
C LYS A 19 -9.75 -8.87 -8.40
N ASP A 20 -8.68 -9.05 -7.64
CA ASP A 20 -7.40 -8.40 -7.90
C ASP A 20 -6.87 -8.82 -9.28
N ASP A 21 -6.10 -7.96 -9.92
CA ASP A 21 -5.56 -8.20 -11.26
C ASP A 21 -4.16 -7.58 -11.45
N THR A 22 -3.55 -7.81 -12.60
CA THR A 22 -2.31 -7.15 -13.04
C THR A 22 -2.50 -6.57 -14.43
N ASP A 23 -1.97 -5.38 -14.66
CA ASP A 23 -2.11 -4.72 -15.97
C ASP A 23 -0.87 -3.90 -16.33
N GLU A 24 -0.68 -3.65 -17.62
CA GLU A 24 0.46 -2.88 -18.14
C GLU A 24 0.07 -1.41 -18.28
N ILE A 25 0.94 -0.51 -17.79
CA ILE A 25 0.78 0.92 -17.97
C ILE A 25 1.05 1.28 -19.43
N THR A 26 0.04 1.83 -20.11
CA THR A 26 0.15 2.29 -21.50
C THR A 26 0.45 3.79 -21.59
N LYS A 27 0.09 4.58 -20.57
CA LYS A 27 0.32 6.02 -20.56
C LYS A 27 0.44 6.57 -19.14
N ILE A 28 1.33 7.54 -18.94
CA ILE A 28 1.44 8.29 -17.69
C ILE A 28 1.25 9.77 -18.01
N GLY A 29 0.17 10.34 -17.49
CA GLY A 29 -0.07 11.77 -17.47
C GLY A 29 0.33 12.40 -16.14
N ARG A 30 0.27 13.73 -16.06
CA ARG A 30 0.66 14.47 -14.84
C ARG A 30 -0.18 14.14 -13.60
N LYS A 31 -1.43 13.70 -13.79
CA LYS A 31 -2.40 13.40 -12.71
C LYS A 31 -3.14 12.08 -12.93
N TYR A 32 -2.66 11.23 -13.83
CA TYR A 32 -3.34 10.00 -14.18
C TYR A 32 -2.37 9.00 -14.81
N LEU A 33 -2.72 7.72 -14.76
CA LEU A 33 -2.11 6.66 -15.55
C LEU A 33 -3.21 5.94 -16.33
N GLU A 34 -2.88 5.38 -17.48
CA GLU A 34 -3.76 4.50 -18.25
C GLU A 34 -3.13 3.11 -18.30
N THR A 35 -3.95 2.08 -18.12
CA THR A 35 -3.55 0.69 -18.29
C THR A 35 -4.21 0.10 -19.54
N LYS A 36 -3.69 -1.04 -20.00
CA LYS A 36 -4.10 -1.66 -21.26
C LYS A 36 -5.54 -2.16 -21.24
N ASN A 37 -5.96 -2.80 -20.16
CA ASN A 37 -7.26 -3.48 -20.09
C ASN A 37 -8.30 -2.70 -19.27
N HIS A 38 -7.87 -1.84 -18.36
CA HIS A 38 -8.75 -1.18 -17.39
C HIS A 38 -8.89 0.33 -17.57
N GLY A 39 -8.19 0.92 -18.54
CA GLY A 39 -8.35 2.33 -18.88
C GLY A 39 -7.67 3.27 -17.89
N LYS A 40 -8.32 4.39 -17.54
CA LYS A 40 -7.67 5.56 -16.94
C LYS A 40 -7.90 5.68 -15.44
N TYR A 41 -6.81 5.72 -14.69
CA TYR A 41 -6.78 5.93 -13.25
C TYR A 41 -6.18 7.29 -12.89
N ARG A 42 -6.71 7.97 -11.87
CA ARG A 42 -6.15 9.26 -11.40
C ARG A 42 -5.02 9.01 -10.38
N ILE A 43 -3.87 9.66 -10.59
CA ILE A 43 -2.68 9.57 -9.70
C ILE A 43 -2.89 10.35 -8.39
N ASN A 44 -3.85 11.29 -8.37
CA ASN A 44 -4.18 12.04 -7.15
C ASN A 44 -4.72 11.14 -6.01
N ASP A 45 -5.04 9.89 -6.30
CA ASP A 45 -5.68 8.95 -5.38
C ASP A 45 -4.72 7.91 -4.78
N LEU A 46 -3.41 8.00 -5.04
CA LEU A 46 -2.43 7.18 -4.31
C LEU A 46 -2.33 7.58 -2.82
N ASN A 47 -2.87 8.75 -2.44
CA ASN A 47 -2.94 9.23 -1.05
C ASN A 47 -4.36 9.65 -0.60
N ASP A 48 -5.33 9.79 -1.50
CA ASP A 48 -6.71 10.16 -1.15
C ASP A 48 -7.66 9.01 -1.50
N ARG A 49 -8.30 8.46 -0.46
CA ARG A 49 -9.29 7.36 -0.51
C ARG A 49 -10.56 7.66 -1.34
N ASN A 50 -10.61 8.72 -2.14
CA ASN A 50 -11.82 9.22 -2.80
C ASN A 50 -11.68 9.44 -4.32
N GLY A 51 -10.85 8.62 -4.96
CA GLY A 51 -10.68 8.60 -6.40
C GLY A 51 -11.86 8.05 -7.17
N SER A 52 -12.49 8.89 -7.98
CA SER A 52 -13.58 8.52 -8.90
C SER A 52 -13.06 7.76 -10.15
N GLY A 53 -12.02 6.94 -10.01
CA GLY A 53 -11.36 6.18 -11.08
C GLY A 53 -11.35 4.69 -10.78
N GLU A 54 -12.56 4.13 -10.71
CA GLU A 54 -12.93 2.73 -10.98
C GLU A 54 -12.13 1.62 -10.25
N SER A 55 -12.66 1.27 -9.08
CA SER A 55 -12.60 -0.06 -8.45
C SER A 55 -11.26 -0.67 -8.06
N PHE A 56 -10.11 -0.05 -8.35
CA PHE A 56 -8.79 -0.62 -8.04
C PHE A 56 -7.80 0.39 -7.46
N ASP A 57 -7.06 -0.01 -6.42
CA ASP A 57 -5.85 0.64 -5.93
C ASP A 57 -4.63 0.09 -6.70
N ILE A 58 -3.61 0.92 -6.95
CA ILE A 58 -2.49 0.56 -7.85
C ILE A 58 -1.18 0.47 -7.09
N TYR A 59 -0.48 -0.64 -7.28
CA TYR A 59 0.82 -0.94 -6.70
C TYR A 59 1.80 -1.35 -7.81
N ASP A 60 3.10 -1.09 -7.64
CA ASP A 60 4.13 -1.64 -8.55
C ASP A 60 4.17 -3.17 -8.55
N SER A 61 3.81 -3.80 -7.44
CA SER A 61 3.74 -5.26 -7.32
C SER A 61 2.78 -5.69 -6.21
N GLU A 62 2.33 -6.94 -6.27
CA GLU A 62 1.58 -7.59 -5.19
C GLU A 62 2.39 -7.56 -3.87
N LYS A 63 3.71 -7.76 -3.97
CA LYS A 63 4.61 -7.67 -2.81
C LYS A 63 4.52 -6.29 -2.15
N SER A 64 4.50 -5.21 -2.92
CA SER A 64 4.40 -3.86 -2.38
C SER A 64 3.05 -3.58 -1.74
N TYR A 65 1.96 -4.17 -2.24
CA TYR A 65 0.67 -4.16 -1.55
C TYR A 65 0.78 -4.83 -0.17
N HIS A 66 1.32 -6.04 -0.10
CA HIS A 66 1.50 -6.74 1.18
C HIS A 66 2.46 -6.02 2.13
N ASP A 67 3.54 -5.46 1.62
CA ASP A 67 4.47 -4.67 2.42
C ASP A 67 3.78 -3.40 2.96
N ASN A 68 2.89 -2.76 2.20
CA ASN A 68 2.07 -1.64 2.68
C ASN A 68 1.08 -2.10 3.77
N MET A 69 0.38 -3.21 3.56
CA MET A 69 -0.53 -3.78 4.57
C MET A 69 0.20 -4.10 5.88
N LYS A 70 1.37 -4.74 5.80
CA LYS A 70 2.21 -5.01 6.99
C LYS A 70 2.64 -3.73 7.71
N ARG A 71 2.94 -2.65 6.98
CA ARG A 71 3.24 -1.36 7.63
C ARG A 71 2.05 -0.85 8.41
N TYR A 72 0.84 -0.94 7.86
CA TYR A 72 -0.37 -0.52 8.57
C TYR A 72 -0.59 -1.32 9.85
N GLU A 73 -0.44 -2.65 9.80
CA GLU A 73 -0.52 -3.50 10.98
C GLU A 73 0.52 -3.10 12.05
N MET A 74 1.78 -2.91 11.65
CA MET A 74 2.85 -2.50 12.58
C MET A 74 2.64 -1.10 13.15
N PHE A 75 2.07 -0.17 12.37
CA PHE A 75 1.71 1.15 12.88
C PHE A 75 0.58 1.10 13.90
N ASP A 76 -0.36 0.16 13.75
CA ASP A 76 -1.42 -0.09 14.73
C ASP A 76 -0.83 -0.64 16.05
N THR A 77 0.06 -1.63 15.97
CA THR A 77 0.82 -2.12 17.14
C THR A 77 1.56 -0.98 17.85
N MET A 78 2.28 -0.14 17.09
CA MET A 78 3.01 1.00 17.64
C MET A 78 2.08 2.05 18.26
N TYR A 79 0.91 2.29 17.68
CA TYR A 79 -0.09 3.19 18.25
C TYR A 79 -0.57 2.67 19.61
N HIS A 80 -0.80 1.37 19.75
CA HIS A 80 -1.21 0.77 21.02
C HIS A 80 -0.14 0.84 22.11
N VAL A 81 1.15 0.74 21.76
CA VAL A 81 2.25 0.80 22.73
C VAL A 81 2.69 2.23 23.06
N PHE A 82 2.83 3.08 22.05
CA PHE A 82 3.44 4.41 22.18
C PHE A 82 2.44 5.57 22.03
N GLY A 83 1.16 5.29 21.79
CA GLY A 83 0.14 6.31 21.55
C GLY A 83 0.38 7.10 20.26
N ARG A 84 0.07 8.39 20.23
CA ARG A 84 0.25 9.25 19.03
C ARG A 84 1.69 9.68 18.76
N SER A 85 2.62 9.34 19.65
CA SER A 85 3.99 9.87 19.65
C SER A 85 5.00 8.98 18.93
N TYR A 86 4.56 7.93 18.23
CA TYR A 86 5.47 7.04 17.53
C TYR A 86 6.07 7.70 16.26
N PRO A 87 7.32 7.38 15.91
CA PRO A 87 7.94 7.87 14.69
C PRO A 87 7.23 7.34 13.45
N LYS A 88 6.67 8.25 12.63
CA LYS A 88 5.93 7.93 11.39
C LYS A 88 6.81 7.68 10.17
N HIS A 89 8.11 7.94 10.28
CA HIS A 89 9.08 7.88 9.17
C HIS A 89 10.01 6.66 9.25
N LEU A 90 9.50 5.54 9.76
CA LEU A 90 10.27 4.29 9.84
C LEU A 90 10.23 3.53 8.51
N SER A 91 11.37 2.94 8.15
CA SER A 91 11.43 1.92 7.09
C SER A 91 10.71 0.64 7.53
N LEU A 92 10.30 -0.20 6.57
CA LEU A 92 9.63 -1.46 6.88
C LEU A 92 10.48 -2.40 7.76
N ASP A 93 11.79 -2.43 7.55
CA ASP A 93 12.69 -3.24 8.36
C ASP A 93 12.83 -2.70 9.79
N GLN A 94 12.81 -1.37 9.96
CA GLN A 94 12.76 -0.77 11.31
C GLN A 94 11.44 -1.09 12.01
N LEU A 95 10.32 -1.02 11.28
CA LEU A 95 9.00 -1.41 11.80
C LEU A 95 9.00 -2.88 12.23
N ARG A 96 9.48 -3.80 11.39
CA ARG A 96 9.61 -5.24 11.71
C ARG A 96 10.43 -5.49 12.97
N ARG A 97 11.55 -4.78 13.14
CA ARG A 97 12.40 -4.93 14.32
C ARG A 97 11.71 -4.43 15.59
N ILE A 98 11.03 -3.30 15.52
CA ILE A 98 10.30 -2.73 16.67
C ILE A 98 9.12 -3.63 17.04
N ASP A 99 8.37 -4.10 16.06
CA ASP A 99 7.25 -5.02 16.26
C ASP A 99 7.70 -6.33 16.93
N ALA A 100 8.80 -6.93 16.48
CA ALA A 100 9.40 -8.10 17.12
C ALA A 100 9.75 -7.84 18.60
N ILE A 101 10.39 -6.70 18.91
CA ILE A 101 10.74 -6.33 20.29
C ILE A 101 9.48 -6.16 21.16
N ILE A 102 8.42 -5.55 20.63
CA ILE A 102 7.15 -5.38 21.35
C ILE A 102 6.55 -6.75 21.68
N ASN A 103 6.47 -7.64 20.68
CA ASN A 103 5.86 -8.95 20.83
C ASN A 103 6.66 -9.85 21.78
N GLU A 104 8.00 -9.87 21.68
CA GLU A 104 8.87 -10.59 22.63
C GLU A 104 8.64 -10.12 24.09
N ASN A 105 8.46 -8.81 24.31
CA ASN A 105 8.20 -8.26 25.65
C ASN A 105 6.78 -8.55 26.17
N ASN A 106 5.81 -8.79 25.30
CA ASN A 106 4.46 -9.17 25.69
C ASN A 106 4.36 -10.66 26.01
N GLU A 107 5.02 -11.52 25.22
CA GLU A 107 5.11 -12.97 25.48
C GLU A 107 5.90 -13.28 26.76
N SER A 108 6.89 -12.45 27.12
CA SER A 108 7.66 -12.61 28.36
C SER A 108 6.89 -12.25 29.65
N LYS A 109 5.64 -11.77 29.54
CA LYS A 109 4.78 -11.37 30.67
C LYS A 109 3.62 -12.34 30.93
N GLU A 110 3.47 -13.37 30.11
CA GLU A 110 2.59 -14.53 30.37
C GLU A 110 3.36 -15.65 31.09
#